data_AF-A0A8T9FZD4-F1
#
_entry.id   AF-A0A8T9FZD4-F1
#
_cell.length_a   1.000
_cell.length_b   1.000
_cell.length_c   1.000
_cell.angle_alpha   90.00
_cell.angle_beta   90.00
_cell.angle_gamma   90.00
#
_symmetry.space_group_name_H-M   'P 1'
#
loop_
_entity.id
_entity.type
_entity.pdbx_description
1 polymer ?
#
loop_
_entity_poly.entity_id
_entity_poly.type
_entity_poly.pdbx_seq_one_letter_code
_entity_poly.pdbx_strand_id
1 'polypeptide(L)' 'MSKILPALLLAVMLLHIIRPLGLPGLRRRADFWKIAVGAIALMMLTVVIRP' A
#
# COMPACT_ATOMS: atom_id res chain seq x y z
N MET A 1 10.61 6.10 -22.27
CA MET A 1 9.86 4.96 -21.68
C MET A 1 10.70 4.27 -20.59
N SER A 2 11.11 5.01 -19.56
CA SER A 2 11.93 4.51 -18.45
C SER A 2 11.04 3.73 -17.47
N LYS A 3 10.96 2.41 -17.63
CA LYS A 3 10.20 1.47 -16.78
C LYS A 3 10.79 1.32 -15.36
N ILE A 4 11.76 2.16 -15.00
CA ILE A 4 12.49 2.13 -13.73
C ILE A 4 11.57 2.54 -12.57
N LEU A 5 10.70 3.53 -12.79
CA LEU A 5 9.78 4.04 -11.76
C LEU A 5 8.74 2.99 -11.31
N PRO A 6 8.02 2.28 -12.21
CA PRO A 6 7.09 1.22 -11.79
C PRO A 6 7.82 -0.01 -11.21
N ALA A 7 9.03 -0.33 -11.66
CA ALA A 7 9.83 -1.43 -11.10
C ALA A 7 10.28 -1.14 -9.66
N LEU A 8 10.68 0.10 -9.36
CA LEU A 8 11.03 0.53 -7.99
C LEU A 8 9.82 0.48 -7.05
N LEU A 9 8.65 0.89 -7.51
CA LEU A 9 7.40 0.81 -6.74
C LEU A 9 7.03 -0.65 -6.38
N LEU A 10 7.13 -1.56 -7.34
CA LEU A 10 6.91 -2.99 -7.09
C LEU A 10 7.95 -3.58 -6.13
N ALA A 11 9.21 -3.17 -6.24
CA ALA A 11 10.27 -3.60 -5.33
C ALA A 11 10.00 -3.13 -3.88
N VAL A 12 9.49 -1.91 -3.70
CA VAL A 12 9.09 -1.40 -2.37
C VAL A 12 7.90 -2.16 -1.81
N MET A 13 6.92 -2.53 -2.64
CA MET A 13 5.80 -3.40 -2.26
C MET A 13 6.29 -4.79 -1.83
N LEU A 14 7.21 -5.40 -2.58
CA LEU A 14 7.80 -6.70 -2.24
C LEU A 14 8.65 -6.62 -0.96
N LEU A 15 9.42 -5.56 -0.79
CA LEU A 15 10.22 -5.34 0.42
C LEU A 15 9.33 -5.19 1.65
N HIS A 16 8.16 -4.54 1.51
CA HIS A 16 7.13 -4.47 2.55
C HIS A 16 6.57 -5.86 2.91
N ILE A 17 6.40 -6.74 1.92
CA ILE A 17 6.00 -8.14 2.14
C ILE A 17 7.11 -8.90 2.88
N ILE A 18 8.39 -8.62 2.59
CA ILE A 18 9.57 -9.29 3.19
C ILE A 18 9.93 -8.73 4.58
N ARG A 19 9.70 -7.45 4.88
CA ARG A 19 9.87 -6.87 6.23
C ARG A 19 8.67 -5.97 6.59
N PRO A 20 7.82 -6.39 7.55
CA PRO A 20 6.80 -5.50 8.09
C PRO A 20 7.47 -4.31 8.77
N LEU A 21 7.11 -3.10 8.37
CA LEU A 21 7.74 -1.84 8.82
C LEU A 21 7.47 -1.45 10.27
N GLY A 22 6.95 -2.36 11.09
CA GLY A 22 6.86 -2.19 12.55
C GLY A 22 5.89 -1.10 13.03
N LEU A 23 5.17 -0.44 12.11
CA LEU A 23 4.16 0.56 12.41
C LEU A 23 2.98 -0.09 13.17
N PRO A 24 2.36 0.61 14.14
CA PRO A 24 1.27 0.08 14.97
C PRO A 24 0.03 -0.20 14.11
N GLY A 25 -0.05 -1.41 13.54
CA GLY A 25 -1.08 -1.85 12.60
C GLY A 25 -0.58 -2.77 11.48
N LEU A 26 0.71 -2.71 11.11
CA LEU A 26 1.39 -3.51 10.08
C LEU A 26 2.42 -4.49 10.70
N ARG A 27 2.09 -5.05 11.87
CA ARG A 27 3.06 -5.79 12.70
C ARG A 27 3.24 -7.25 12.27
N ARG A 28 2.27 -7.83 11.55
CA ARG A 28 2.36 -9.19 10.98
C ARG A 28 2.32 -9.12 9.45
N ARG A 29 3.02 -10.03 8.77
CA ARG A 29 2.98 -10.18 7.30
C ARG A 29 1.54 -10.36 6.76
N ALA A 30 0.66 -10.94 7.58
CA ALA A 30 -0.76 -11.11 7.28
C ALA A 30 -1.57 -9.80 7.31
N ASP A 31 -1.04 -8.72 7.92
CA ASP A 31 -1.70 -7.42 7.98
C ASP A 31 -1.50 -6.58 6.69
N PHE A 32 -0.80 -7.10 5.67
CA PHE A 32 -0.64 -6.42 4.38
C PHE A 32 -1.99 -6.01 3.76
N TRP A 33 -3.03 -6.82 3.94
CA TRP A 33 -4.37 -6.53 3.42
C TRP A 33 -4.98 -5.25 4.01
N LYS A 34 -4.58 -4.83 5.21
CA LYS A 34 -5.06 -3.59 5.84
C LYS A 34 -4.61 -2.34 5.07
N ILE A 35 -3.47 -2.39 4.40
CA ILE A 35 -2.98 -1.29 3.54
C ILE A 35 -3.89 -1.15 2.32
N ALA A 36 -4.24 -2.28 1.68
CA ALA A 36 -5.15 -2.30 0.54
C ALA A 36 -6.55 -1.79 0.93
N VAL A 37 -7.09 -2.24 2.07
CA VAL A 37 -8.38 -1.77 2.59
C VAL A 37 -8.36 -0.27 2.89
N GLY A 38 -7.29 0.24 3.51
CA GLY A 38 -7.13 1.67 3.79
C GLY A 38 -7.06 2.52 2.51
N ALA A 39 -6.34 2.06 1.49
CA ALA A 39 -6.26 2.73 0.20
C ALA A 39 -7.62 2.78 -0.51
N ILE A 40 -8.38 1.67 -0.50
CA ILE A 40 -9.73 1.59 -1.06
C ILE A 40 -10.69 2.52 -0.33
N ALA A 41 -10.63 2.55 1.01
CA ALA A 41 -11.45 3.44 1.82
C ALA A 41 -11.17 4.92 1.50
N LEU A 42 -9.90 5.29 1.35
CA LEU A 42 -9.50 6.66 0.98
C LEU A 42 -9.95 7.02 -0.45
N MET A 43 -9.89 6.07 -1.39
CA MET A 43 -10.41 6.23 -2.75
C MET A 43 -11.92 6.45 -2.77
N MET A 44 -12.67 5.68 -1.99
CA MET A 44 -14.12 5.87 -1.84
C MET A 44 -14.44 7.24 -1.23
N LEU A 45 -13.69 7.65 -0.21
CA LEU A 45 -13.82 8.98 0.39
C LEU A 45 -13.55 10.09 -0.62
N THR A 46 -12.53 9.97 -1.47
CA THR A 46 -12.24 10.95 -2.52
C THR A 46 -13.31 11.01 -3.60
N VAL A 47 -13.93 9.88 -3.94
CA VAL A 47 -15.07 9.83 -4.88
C VAL A 47 -16.31 10.49 -4.26
N VAL A 48 -16.59 10.26 -2.97
CA VAL A 48 -17.76 10.85 -2.30
C VAL A 48 -17.58 12.35 -2.04
N ILE A 49 -16.36 12.78 -1.70
CA ILE A 49 -16.05 14.20 -1.43
C ILE A 49 -16.03 15.03 -2.72
N ARG A 50 -15.83 14.40 -3.88
CA ARG A 50 -15.81 15.08 -5.19
C ARG A 50 -17.16 14.86 -5.88
N PRO A 51 -18.13 15.77 -5.72
CA PRO A 51 -19.39 15.72 -6.47
C PRO A 51 -19.18 15.83 -7.98
#